data_AF-A0A4R7UDX5-F1
#
_entry.id   AF-A0A4R7UDX5-F1
#
_cell.length_a   1.000
_cell.length_b   1.000
_cell.length_c   1.000
_cell.angle_alpha   90.00
_cell.angle_beta   90.00
_cell.angle_gamma   90.00
#
_symmetry.space_group_name_H-M   'P 1'
#
loop_
_entity.id
_entity.type
_entity.pdbx_description
1 polymer ?
#
loop_
_entity_poly.entity_id
_entity_poly.type
_entity_poly.pdbx_seq_one_letter_code
_entity_poly.pdbx_strand_id
1 'polypeptide(L)'
;MQTRLKISDLDIDVLNFLQINKTGLITQNQLLFVFNRLYFKKLQNLCYKIAGLYFCNVFSVDELINSAYYEILIILTTKRKSSRVPFENYFWATLKFRILNTFNTTYNSQTKFETKIAHNLMNLANLQSKMNWIQQSEFQNYRNLAFLEIQKLLKYLNNQERKYVQLFISNQGNLYYSASKIKELNWQIKQKINKHL
;
A
#
# COMPACT_ATOMS: atom_id res chain seq x y z
N MET A 1 18.39 -2.96 32.11
CA MET A 1 18.48 -3.81 33.32
C MET A 1 18.26 -5.26 32.89
N GLN A 2 19.16 -6.19 33.22
CA GLN A 2 18.93 -7.62 32.96
C GLN A 2 18.08 -8.20 34.08
N THR A 3 16.86 -8.65 33.77
CA THR A 3 15.99 -9.31 34.74
C THR A 3 16.59 -10.67 35.08
N ARG A 4 16.98 -10.86 36.35
CA ARG A 4 17.48 -12.12 36.88
C ARG A 4 16.32 -12.87 37.52
N LEU A 5 16.18 -14.16 37.18
CA LEU A 5 15.17 -15.06 37.72
C LEU A 5 15.85 -16.01 38.70
N LYS A 6 15.21 -16.31 39.83
CA LYS A 6 15.67 -17.40 40.70
C LYS A 6 15.23 -18.72 40.06
N ILE A 7 16.17 -19.66 39.94
CA ILE A 7 15.90 -20.98 39.36
C ILE A 7 14.84 -21.74 40.19
N SER A 8 14.77 -21.49 41.50
CA SER A 8 13.75 -22.04 42.40
C SER A 8 12.32 -21.67 42.02
N ASP A 9 12.13 -20.58 41.27
CA ASP A 9 10.81 -20.05 40.93
C ASP A 9 10.31 -20.64 39.59
N LEU A 10 11.17 -21.36 38.86
CA LEU A 10 10.81 -22.06 37.64
C LEU A 10 10.17 -23.41 37.94
N ASP A 11 9.23 -23.82 37.09
CA ASP A 11 8.58 -25.12 37.18
C ASP A 11 9.61 -26.25 37.01
N ILE A 12 9.49 -27.32 37.80
CA ILE A 12 10.40 -28.48 37.74
C ILE A 12 10.40 -29.08 36.33
N ASP A 13 9.24 -29.08 35.67
CA ASP A 13 9.14 -29.58 34.29
C ASP A 13 9.92 -28.72 33.29
N VAL A 14 10.03 -27.40 33.54
CA VAL A 14 10.85 -26.48 32.73
C VAL A 14 12.34 -26.80 32.95
N LEU A 15 12.75 -27.03 34.20
CA LEU A 15 14.13 -27.38 34.52
C LEU A 15 14.53 -28.71 33.88
N ASN A 16 13.65 -29.71 33.93
CA ASN A 16 13.83 -31.01 33.28
C ASN A 16 13.91 -30.87 31.75
N PHE A 17 12.99 -30.08 31.16
CA PHE A 17 12.96 -29.82 29.72
C PHE A 17 14.22 -29.12 29.21
N LEU A 18 14.77 -28.18 29.98
CA LEU A 18 16.00 -27.45 29.64
C LEU A 18 17.27 -28.14 30.13
N GLN A 19 17.16 -29.28 30.82
CA GLN A 19 18.27 -30.03 31.42
C GLN A 19 19.15 -29.14 32.33
N ILE A 20 18.51 -28.29 33.14
CA ILE A 20 19.19 -27.37 34.06
C ILE A 20 19.31 -28.03 35.44
N ASN A 21 20.52 -28.48 35.78
CA ASN A 21 20.81 -29.11 37.07
C ASN A 21 21.41 -28.15 38.12
N LYS A 22 21.64 -26.88 37.75
CA LYS A 22 22.31 -25.89 38.62
C LYS A 22 21.31 -25.10 39.45
N THR A 23 21.68 -24.78 40.69
CA THR A 23 20.95 -23.84 41.56
C THR A 23 21.55 -22.43 41.45
N GLY A 24 20.72 -21.39 41.55
CA GLY A 24 21.18 -20.00 41.50
C GLY A 24 20.23 -19.04 40.76
N LEU A 25 20.80 -17.92 40.29
CA LEU A 25 20.12 -16.94 39.44
C LEU A 25 20.43 -17.23 37.98
N ILE A 26 19.41 -17.20 37.13
CA ILE A 26 19.55 -17.31 35.67
C ILE A 26 18.99 -16.07 34.99
N THR A 27 19.71 -15.57 33.98
CA THR A 27 19.19 -14.48 33.14
C THR A 27 18.31 -15.02 32.01
N GLN A 28 17.41 -14.20 31.49
CA GLN A 28 16.59 -14.56 30.31
C GLN A 28 17.46 -14.97 29.11
N ASN A 29 18.58 -14.27 28.87
CA ASN A 29 19.50 -14.61 27.79
C ASN A 29 20.17 -15.98 28.01
N GLN A 30 20.50 -16.33 29.26
CA GLN A 30 21.02 -17.66 29.57
C GLN A 30 19.97 -18.76 29.33
N LEU A 31 18.70 -18.51 29.68
CA LEU A 31 17.60 -19.43 29.36
C LEU A 31 17.46 -19.65 27.85
N LEU A 32 17.45 -18.57 27.06
CA LEU A 32 17.40 -18.66 25.60
C LEU A 32 18.63 -19.36 25.02
N PHE A 33 19.82 -19.11 25.57
CA PHE A 33 21.05 -19.77 25.15
C PHE A 33 20.97 -21.29 25.39
N VAL A 34 20.54 -21.72 26.58
CA VAL A 34 20.35 -23.15 26.89
C VAL A 34 19.30 -23.77 25.97
N PHE A 35 18.18 -23.08 25.76
CA PHE A 35 17.13 -23.51 24.85
C PHE A 35 17.68 -23.70 23.43
N ASN A 36 18.39 -22.72 22.89
CA ASN A 36 18.94 -22.78 21.53
C ASN A 36 19.94 -23.92 21.37
N ARG A 37 20.81 -24.12 22.35
CA ARG A 37 21.76 -25.24 22.33
C ARG A 37 21.05 -26.59 22.15
N LEU A 38 19.89 -26.78 22.77
CA LEU A 38 19.14 -28.04 22.73
C LEU A 38 18.18 -28.13 21.53
N TYR A 39 17.50 -27.03 21.19
CA TYR A 39 16.28 -27.05 20.38
C TYR A 39 16.31 -26.14 19.16
N PHE A 40 17.42 -25.46 18.85
CA PHE A 40 17.47 -24.49 17.74
C PHE A 40 17.02 -25.09 16.40
N LYS A 41 17.50 -26.27 16.02
CA LYS A 41 17.06 -26.94 14.77
C LYS A 41 15.56 -27.24 14.75
N LYS A 42 14.99 -27.62 15.90
CA LYS A 42 13.55 -27.90 16.03
C LYS A 42 12.72 -26.63 15.92
N LEU A 43 13.18 -25.53 16.53
CA LEU A 43 12.59 -24.20 16.37
C LEU A 43 12.66 -23.74 14.90
N GLN A 44 13.82 -23.84 14.27
CA GLN A 44 14.02 -23.44 12.88
C GLN A 44 13.06 -24.20 11.94
N ASN A 45 12.94 -25.53 12.12
CA ASN A 45 11.98 -26.34 11.37
C ASN A 45 10.53 -25.94 11.61
N LEU A 46 10.16 -25.54 12.83
CA LEU A 46 8.83 -25.02 13.11
C LEU A 46 8.58 -23.70 12.36
N CYS A 47 9.53 -22.77 12.40
CA CYS A 47 9.44 -21.49 11.71
C CYS A 47 9.37 -21.66 10.19
N TYR A 48 10.16 -22.55 9.59
CA TYR A 48 10.05 -22.89 8.17
C TYR A 48 8.66 -23.43 7.80
N LYS A 49 8.11 -24.34 8.62
CA LYS A 49 6.76 -24.87 8.40
C LYS A 49 5.70 -23.79 8.50
N ILE A 50 5.84 -22.86 9.45
CA ILE A 50 4.90 -21.75 9.60
C ILE A 50 4.99 -20.81 8.38
N ALA A 51 6.20 -20.39 8.01
CA ALA A 51 6.44 -19.53 6.85
C ALA A 51 5.85 -20.13 5.56
N GLY A 52 6.18 -21.39 5.29
CA GLY A 52 5.78 -22.05 4.04
C GLY A 52 4.30 -22.43 3.99
N LEU A 53 3.75 -23.05 5.04
CA LEU A 53 2.40 -23.61 5.00
C LEU A 53 1.29 -22.59 5.26
N TYR A 54 1.53 -21.61 6.13
CA TYR A 54 0.47 -20.70 6.59
C TYR A 54 0.55 -19.32 5.94
N PHE A 55 1.75 -18.89 5.55
CA PHE A 55 1.98 -17.54 5.04
C PHE A 55 2.63 -17.51 3.66
N CYS A 56 2.80 -18.65 2.98
CA CYS A 56 3.39 -18.73 1.64
C CYS A 56 4.68 -17.89 1.47
N ASN A 57 5.54 -17.87 2.49
CA ASN A 57 6.78 -17.08 2.56
C ASN A 57 6.62 -15.55 2.56
N VAL A 58 5.45 -15.03 2.96
CA VAL A 58 5.25 -13.58 3.19
C VAL A 58 6.17 -13.06 4.29
N PHE A 59 6.38 -13.85 5.35
CA PHE A 59 7.30 -13.52 6.44
C PHE A 59 8.61 -14.29 6.31
N SER A 60 9.72 -13.63 6.66
CA SER A 60 11.02 -14.28 6.69
C SER A 60 11.13 -15.23 7.89
N VAL A 61 11.90 -16.30 7.74
CA VAL A 61 12.12 -17.27 8.82
C VAL A 61 12.83 -16.63 10.00
N ASP A 62 13.73 -15.68 9.75
CA ASP A 62 14.45 -14.96 10.81
C ASP A 62 13.49 -14.07 11.63
N GLU A 63 12.52 -13.43 10.98
CA GLU A 63 11.47 -12.67 11.66
C GLU A 63 10.61 -13.56 12.56
N LEU A 64 10.22 -14.73 12.06
CA LEU A 64 9.50 -15.75 12.82
C LEU A 64 10.31 -16.24 14.03
N ILE A 65 11.62 -16.48 13.87
CA ILE A 65 12.53 -16.90 14.95
C ILE A 65 12.66 -15.80 16.01
N ASN A 66 12.84 -14.55 15.58
CA ASN A 66 12.96 -13.42 16.50
C ASN A 66 11.69 -13.23 17.34
N SER A 67 10.52 -13.31 16.70
CA SER A 67 9.24 -13.28 17.42
C SER A 67 9.08 -14.49 18.36
N ALA A 68 9.53 -15.67 17.94
CA ALA A 68 9.45 -16.88 18.75
C ALA A 68 10.27 -16.77 20.05
N TYR A 69 11.43 -16.10 20.07
CA TYR A 69 12.23 -15.97 21.28
C TYR A 69 11.51 -15.26 22.42
N TYR A 70 10.71 -14.25 22.09
CA TYR A 70 9.88 -13.57 23.08
C TYR A 70 8.83 -14.52 23.68
N GLU A 71 8.14 -15.27 22.82
CA GLU A 71 7.12 -16.23 23.26
C GLU A 71 7.72 -17.42 24.03
N ILE A 72 8.92 -17.87 23.65
CA ILE A 72 9.67 -18.90 24.38
C ILE A 72 9.91 -18.44 25.81
N LEU A 73 10.41 -17.22 26.01
CA LEU A 73 10.63 -16.68 27.35
C LEU A 73 9.35 -16.61 28.16
N ILE A 74 8.25 -16.15 27.56
CA ILE A 74 6.94 -16.12 28.23
C ILE A 74 6.53 -17.52 28.67
N ILE A 75 6.59 -18.52 27.79
CA ILE A 75 6.14 -19.88 28.11
C ILE A 75 7.02 -20.51 29.20
N LEU A 76 8.34 -20.32 29.13
CA LEU A 76 9.28 -20.87 30.11
C LEU A 76 9.14 -20.24 31.49
N THR A 77 8.71 -18.98 31.57
CA THR A 77 8.58 -18.25 32.84
C THR A 77 7.16 -18.26 33.41
N THR A 78 6.16 -18.64 32.61
CA THR A 78 4.77 -18.68 33.05
C THR A 78 4.42 -20.05 33.59
N LYS A 79 3.95 -20.10 34.85
CA LYS A 79 3.50 -21.35 35.46
C LYS A 79 2.29 -21.91 34.70
N ARG A 80 2.37 -23.18 34.29
CA ARG A 80 1.27 -23.84 33.57
C ARG A 80 0.07 -24.06 34.48
N LYS A 81 -1.14 -23.89 33.95
CA LYS A 81 -2.39 -24.11 34.70
C LYS A 81 -2.71 -25.59 34.91
N SER A 82 -2.24 -26.48 34.02
CA SER A 82 -2.53 -27.92 34.08
C SER A 82 -1.28 -28.74 33.80
N SER A 83 -1.09 -29.79 34.60
CA SER A 83 0.01 -30.75 34.48
C SER A 83 -0.34 -32.02 33.69
N ARG A 84 -1.56 -32.13 33.16
CA ARG A 84 -2.06 -33.35 32.50
C ARG A 84 -1.29 -33.75 31.23
N VAL A 85 -0.67 -32.78 30.55
CA VAL A 85 0.06 -32.99 29.30
C VAL A 85 1.57 -32.86 29.59
N PRO A 86 2.43 -33.71 28.99
CA PRO A 86 3.88 -33.54 29.09
C PRO A 86 4.29 -32.11 28.70
N PHE A 87 5.19 -31.51 29.49
CA PHE A 87 5.56 -30.10 29.31
C PHE A 87 6.10 -29.82 27.90
N GLU A 88 6.91 -30.72 27.34
CA GLU A 88 7.41 -30.57 25.97
C GLU A 88 6.27 -30.44 24.94
N ASN A 89 5.25 -31.29 25.03
CA ASN A 89 4.10 -31.25 24.11
C ASN A 89 3.30 -29.95 24.27
N TYR A 90 3.05 -29.56 25.53
CA TYR A 90 2.42 -28.29 25.85
C TYR A 90 3.22 -27.11 25.30
N PHE A 91 4.54 -27.12 25.48
CA PHE A 91 5.44 -26.06 25.07
C PHE A 91 5.40 -25.86 23.55
N TRP A 92 5.63 -26.91 22.76
CA TRP A 92 5.66 -26.80 21.30
C TRP A 92 4.31 -26.44 20.70
N ALA A 93 3.21 -26.98 21.25
CA ALA A 93 1.87 -26.62 20.81
C ALA A 93 1.58 -25.14 21.11
N THR A 94 1.85 -24.70 22.34
CA THR A 94 1.60 -23.31 22.78
C THR A 94 2.45 -22.32 21.99
N LEU A 95 3.74 -22.64 21.76
CA LEU A 95 4.64 -21.82 20.97
C LEU A 95 4.13 -21.68 19.52
N LYS A 96 3.73 -22.78 18.88
CA LYS A 96 3.15 -22.76 17.53
C LYS A 96 1.92 -21.84 17.48
N PHE A 97 0.98 -21.98 18.40
CA PHE A 97 -0.24 -21.16 18.40
C PHE A 97 0.04 -19.68 18.63
N ARG A 98 0.97 -19.36 19.53
CA ARG A 98 1.36 -17.96 19.80
C ARG A 98 1.99 -17.31 18.59
N ILE A 99 2.95 -17.96 17.94
CA ILE A 99 3.57 -17.46 16.71
C ILE A 99 2.49 -17.27 15.62
N LEU A 100 1.63 -18.27 15.39
CA LEU A 100 0.57 -18.16 14.38
C LEU A 100 -0.38 -16.99 14.67
N ASN A 101 -0.77 -16.77 15.92
CA ASN A 101 -1.65 -15.67 16.29
C ASN A 101 -1.00 -14.32 16.02
N THR A 102 0.26 -14.13 16.42
CA THR A 102 1.03 -12.90 16.20
C THR A 102 1.11 -12.57 14.71
N PHE A 103 1.49 -13.53 13.87
CA PHE A 103 1.63 -13.28 12.43
C PHE A 103 0.29 -13.20 11.69
N ASN A 104 -0.75 -13.90 12.16
CA ASN A 104 -2.10 -13.73 11.61
C ASN A 104 -2.63 -12.32 11.83
N THR A 105 -2.39 -11.73 13.01
CA THR A 105 -2.81 -10.34 13.27
C THR A 105 -2.06 -9.37 12.36
N THR A 106 -0.76 -9.57 12.19
CA THR A 106 0.08 -8.73 11.32
C THR A 106 -0.35 -8.86 9.86
N TYR A 107 -0.49 -10.09 9.37
CA TYR A 107 -0.89 -10.37 8.00
C TYR A 107 -2.24 -9.75 7.66
N ASN A 108 -3.25 -9.97 8.51
CA ASN A 108 -4.57 -9.38 8.29
C ASN A 108 -4.55 -7.84 8.31
N SER A 109 -3.69 -7.23 9.13
CA SER A 109 -3.53 -5.78 9.16
C SER A 109 -2.88 -5.25 7.87
N GLN A 110 -1.87 -5.96 7.36
CA GLN A 110 -1.20 -5.65 6.10
C GLN A 110 -2.17 -5.80 4.92
N THR A 111 -2.91 -6.91 4.84
CA THR A 111 -3.92 -7.11 3.79
C THR A 111 -4.99 -6.02 3.81
N LYS A 112 -5.45 -5.61 5.00
CA LYS A 112 -6.41 -4.50 5.13
C LYS A 112 -5.83 -3.17 4.63
N PHE A 113 -4.57 -2.90 4.92
CA PHE A 113 -3.88 -1.70 4.45
C PHE A 113 -3.74 -1.70 2.91
N GLU A 114 -3.25 -2.81 2.34
CA GLU A 114 -3.09 -2.98 0.90
C GLU A 114 -4.43 -2.86 0.16
N THR A 115 -5.48 -3.50 0.70
CA THR A 115 -6.85 -3.41 0.17
C THR A 115 -7.36 -1.97 0.19
N LYS A 116 -7.12 -1.22 1.29
CA LYS A 116 -7.51 0.19 1.40
C LYS A 116 -6.78 1.06 0.36
N ILE A 117 -5.49 0.83 0.14
CA ILE A 117 -4.73 1.55 -0.90
C ILE A 117 -5.28 1.22 -2.29
N ALA A 118 -5.49 -0.07 -2.60
CA ALA A 118 -6.00 -0.50 -3.89
C ALA A 118 -7.36 0.13 -4.21
N HIS A 119 -8.29 0.15 -3.23
CA HIS A 119 -9.58 0.83 -3.39
C HIS A 119 -9.42 2.33 -3.61
N ASN A 120 -8.51 3.00 -2.88
CA ASN A 120 -8.27 4.43 -3.06
C ASN A 120 -7.73 4.74 -4.47
N LEU A 121 -6.82 3.92 -5.00
CA LEU A 121 -6.30 4.07 -6.36
C LEU A 121 -7.40 3.86 -7.42
N MET A 122 -8.23 2.83 -7.25
CA MET A 122 -9.36 2.58 -8.15
C MET A 122 -10.38 3.74 -8.12
N ASN A 123 -10.66 4.28 -6.94
CA ASN A 123 -11.55 5.43 -6.78
C ASN A 123 -10.99 6.70 -7.44
N LEU A 124 -9.68 6.94 -7.33
CA LEU A 124 -9.02 8.06 -8.01
C LEU A 124 -9.08 7.92 -9.53
N ALA A 125 -8.83 6.73 -10.07
CA ALA A 125 -8.95 6.48 -11.51
C ALA A 125 -10.40 6.68 -12.02
N ASN A 126 -11.38 6.26 -11.22
CA ASN A 126 -12.80 6.48 -11.52
C ASN A 126 -13.19 7.97 -11.46
N LEU A 127 -12.61 8.74 -10.54
CA LEU A 127 -12.82 10.19 -10.48
C LEU A 127 -12.18 10.91 -11.66
N GLN A 128 -10.94 10.55 -12.02
CA GLN A 128 -10.24 11.12 -13.18
C GLN A 128 -10.99 10.84 -14.49
N SER A 129 -11.46 9.61 -14.69
CA SER A 129 -12.25 9.27 -15.88
C SER A 129 -13.58 10.03 -15.95
N LYS A 130 -14.28 10.20 -14.82
CA LYS A 130 -15.47 11.05 -14.74
C LYS A 130 -15.18 12.51 -15.06
N MET A 131 -14.10 13.08 -14.51
CA MET A 131 -13.70 14.47 -14.81
C MET A 131 -13.34 14.65 -16.29
N ASN A 132 -12.60 13.70 -16.87
CA ASN A 132 -12.25 13.73 -18.30
C ASN A 132 -13.51 13.65 -19.18
N TRP A 133 -14.48 12.81 -18.80
CA TRP A 133 -15.75 12.69 -19.52
C TRP A 133 -16.58 13.99 -19.42
N ILE A 134 -16.69 14.58 -18.22
CA ILE A 134 -17.37 15.88 -18.02
C ILE A 134 -16.70 16.94 -18.88
N GLN A 135 -15.37 17.08 -18.80
CA GLN A 135 -14.63 18.06 -19.60
C GLN A 135 -14.84 17.86 -21.10
N GLN A 136 -14.81 16.61 -21.59
CA GLN A 136 -15.05 16.33 -23.01
C GLN A 136 -16.49 16.66 -23.43
N SER A 137 -17.48 16.33 -22.59
CA SER A 137 -18.90 16.59 -22.89
C SER A 137 -19.24 18.07 -22.90
N GLU A 138 -18.70 18.84 -21.94
CA GLU A 138 -18.85 20.29 -21.88
C GLU A 138 -18.11 20.96 -23.04
N PHE A 139 -16.87 20.57 -23.33
CA PHE A 139 -16.11 21.12 -24.45
C PHE A 139 -16.76 20.85 -25.81
N GLN A 140 -17.40 19.69 -26.01
CA GLN A 140 -18.11 19.38 -27.26
C GLN A 140 -19.32 20.30 -27.45
N ASN A 141 -20.09 20.57 -26.40
CA ASN A 141 -21.22 21.50 -26.46
C ASN A 141 -20.76 22.94 -26.74
N TYR A 142 -19.71 23.42 -26.08
CA TYR A 142 -19.16 24.76 -26.35
C TYR A 142 -18.56 24.89 -27.75
N ARG A 143 -17.87 23.86 -28.26
CA ARG A 143 -17.35 23.84 -29.64
C ARG A 143 -18.49 23.88 -30.66
N ASN A 144 -19.56 23.14 -30.44
CA ASN A 144 -20.71 23.13 -31.35
C ASN A 144 -21.41 24.49 -31.39
N LEU A 145 -21.59 25.15 -30.24
CA LEU A 145 -22.17 26.50 -30.17
C LEU A 145 -21.26 27.55 -30.82
N ALA A 146 -19.97 27.54 -30.50
CA ALA A 146 -19.00 28.45 -31.13
C ALA A 146 -18.88 28.23 -32.64
N PHE A 147 -18.97 26.97 -33.10
CA PHE A 147 -18.97 26.65 -34.53
C PHE A 147 -20.22 27.18 -35.25
N LEU A 148 -21.40 27.12 -34.62
CA LEU A 148 -22.63 27.70 -35.15
C LEU A 148 -22.55 29.23 -35.24
N GLU A 149 -21.97 29.90 -34.25
CA GLU A 149 -21.74 31.36 -34.30
C GLU A 149 -20.73 31.76 -35.37
N ILE A 150 -19.64 31.00 -35.52
CA ILE A 150 -18.66 31.18 -36.59
C ILE A 150 -19.32 30.97 -37.96
N GLN A 151 -20.16 29.96 -38.14
CA GLN A 151 -20.91 29.75 -39.39
C GLN A 151 -21.85 30.91 -39.72
N LYS A 152 -22.52 31.49 -38.71
CA LYS A 152 -23.33 32.70 -38.90
C LYS A 152 -22.46 33.88 -39.33
N LEU A 153 -21.31 34.08 -38.69
CA LEU A 153 -20.37 35.15 -39.03
C LEU A 153 -19.85 35.03 -40.47
N LEU A 154 -19.49 33.81 -40.92
CA LEU A 154 -18.94 33.56 -42.26
C LEU A 154 -19.84 34.11 -43.39
N LYS A 155 -21.16 34.17 -43.20
CA LYS A 155 -22.10 34.71 -44.19
C LYS A 155 -21.86 36.19 -44.50
N TYR A 156 -21.43 36.98 -43.51
CA TYR A 156 -21.21 38.42 -43.62
C TYR A 156 -19.77 38.81 -43.98
N LEU A 157 -18.87 37.83 -43.98
CA LEU A 157 -17.47 38.03 -44.36
C LEU A 157 -17.31 38.00 -45.89
N ASN A 158 -16.42 38.85 -46.40
CA ASN A 158 -15.98 38.82 -47.80
C ASN A 158 -14.95 37.69 -48.01
N ASN A 159 -14.59 37.40 -49.26
CA ASN A 159 -13.70 36.28 -49.59
C ASN A 159 -12.32 36.36 -48.91
N GLN A 160 -11.78 37.57 -48.71
CA GLN A 160 -10.48 37.77 -48.08
C GLN A 160 -10.55 37.52 -46.56
N GLU A 161 -11.58 38.02 -45.90
CA GLU A 161 -11.84 37.79 -44.48
C GLU A 161 -12.15 36.31 -44.20
N ARG A 162 -12.92 35.65 -45.07
CA ARG A 162 -13.20 34.19 -44.96
C ARG A 162 -11.91 33.37 -45.04
N LYS A 163 -11.05 33.68 -46.02
CA LYS A 163 -9.75 33.02 -46.18
C LYS A 163 -8.86 33.26 -44.95
N TYR A 164 -8.85 34.47 -44.42
CA TYR A 164 -8.13 34.79 -43.18
C TYR A 164 -8.66 33.99 -41.97
N VAL A 165 -9.98 33.91 -41.76
CA VAL A 165 -10.57 33.13 -40.66
C VAL A 165 -10.27 31.64 -40.81
N GLN A 166 -10.33 31.08 -42.02
CA GLN A 166 -9.96 29.68 -42.27
C GLN A 166 -8.50 29.40 -41.94
N LEU A 167 -7.59 30.29 -42.38
CA LEU A 167 -6.16 30.19 -42.07
C LEU A 167 -5.87 30.40 -40.58
N PHE A 168 -6.66 31.22 -39.90
CA PHE A 168 -6.56 31.41 -38.45
C PHE A 168 -6.99 30.16 -37.69
N ILE A 169 -8.10 29.52 -38.09
CA ILE A 169 -8.59 28.25 -37.50
C ILE A 169 -7.58 27.11 -37.70
N SER A 170 -6.88 27.07 -38.84
CA SER A 170 -5.84 26.08 -39.12
C SER A 170 -4.45 26.41 -38.53
N ASN A 171 -4.34 27.46 -37.70
CA ASN A 171 -3.07 27.96 -37.14
C ASN A 171 -2.01 28.39 -38.19
N GLN A 172 -2.42 28.79 -39.38
CA GLN A 172 -1.54 29.23 -40.48
C GLN A 172 -1.64 30.73 -40.79
N GLY A 173 -2.47 31.49 -40.06
CA GLY A 173 -2.77 32.90 -40.35
C GLY A 173 -1.55 33.84 -40.40
N ASN A 174 -0.50 33.55 -39.62
CA ASN A 174 0.71 34.38 -39.55
C ASN A 174 1.67 34.15 -40.73
N LEU A 175 1.44 33.14 -41.57
CA LEU A 175 2.32 32.80 -42.70
C LEU A 175 2.00 33.59 -43.98
N TYR A 176 0.80 34.17 -44.09
CA TYR A 176 0.29 34.72 -45.34
C TYR A 176 -0.03 36.22 -45.30
N TYR A 177 -0.05 36.84 -44.12
CA TYR A 177 -0.41 38.24 -43.94
C TYR A 177 0.60 38.96 -43.07
N SER A 178 0.90 40.22 -43.41
CA SER A 178 1.71 41.09 -42.55
C SER A 178 0.95 41.45 -41.27
N ALA A 179 1.68 41.80 -40.20
CA ALA A 179 1.08 42.19 -38.93
C ALA A 179 0.09 43.37 -39.06
N SER A 180 0.36 44.33 -39.95
CA SER A 180 -0.56 45.43 -40.25
C SER A 180 -1.86 44.93 -40.87
N LYS A 181 -1.76 44.03 -41.86
CA LYS A 181 -2.94 43.47 -42.53
C LYS A 181 -3.78 42.58 -41.60
N ILE A 182 -3.13 41.84 -40.70
CA ILE A 182 -3.78 41.08 -39.64
C ILE A 182 -4.61 42.01 -38.73
N LYS A 183 -4.04 43.14 -38.30
CA LYS A 183 -4.75 44.12 -37.46
C LYS A 183 -5.96 44.71 -38.18
N GLU A 184 -5.82 45.05 -39.46
CA GLU A 184 -6.90 45.56 -40.30
C GLU A 184 -8.05 44.54 -40.43
N LEU A 185 -7.72 43.29 -40.79
CA LEU A 185 -8.70 42.21 -40.95
C LEU A 185 -9.42 41.90 -39.63
N ASN A 186 -8.68 41.86 -38.52
CA ASN A 186 -9.27 41.67 -37.19
C ASN A 186 -10.24 42.81 -36.82
N TRP A 187 -9.89 44.06 -37.15
CA TRP A 187 -10.78 45.19 -36.91
C TRP A 187 -12.05 45.10 -37.77
N GLN A 188 -11.92 44.79 -39.07
CA GLN A 188 -13.06 44.64 -39.99
C GLN A 188 -14.01 43.52 -39.55
N ILE A 189 -13.46 42.36 -39.18
CA ILE A 189 -14.24 41.22 -38.69
C ILE A 189 -14.95 41.60 -37.38
N LYS A 190 -14.27 42.28 -36.45
CA LYS A 190 -14.86 42.72 -35.18
C LYS A 190 -16.03 43.69 -35.37
N GLN A 191 -15.92 44.61 -36.32
CA GLN A 191 -17.04 45.51 -36.67
C GLN A 191 -18.24 44.75 -37.21
N LYS A 192 -18.00 43.70 -38.02
CA LYS A 192 -19.07 42.86 -38.57
C LYS A 192 -19.73 41.95 -37.54
N ILE A 193 -18.95 41.44 -36.58
CA ILE A 193 -19.48 40.73 -35.40
C ILE A 193 -20.45 41.67 -34.68
N ASN A 194 -19.99 42.84 -34.22
CA ASN A 194 -20.81 43.79 -33.45
C ASN A 194 -22.08 44.29 -34.17
N LYS A 195 -22.12 44.20 -35.50
CA LYS A 195 -23.25 44.67 -36.31
C LYS A 195 -24.28 43.57 -36.61
N HIS A 196 -23.87 42.31 -36.62
CA HIS A 196 -24.67 41.20 -37.16
C HIS A 196 -24.84 40.00 -36.21
N LEU A 197 -24.14 40.00 -35.08
CA LEU A 197 -24.24 39.03 -33.99
C LEU A 197 -24.41 39.81 -32.67
#